data_AF-A0A3A1V3Z6-F1
#
_entry.id   AF-A0A3A1V3Z6-F1
#
_cell.length_a   1.000
_cell.length_b   1.000
_cell.length_c   1.000
_cell.angle_alpha   90.00
_cell.angle_beta   90.00
_cell.angle_gamma   90.00
#
_symmetry.space_group_name_H-M   'P 1'
#
loop_
_entity.id
_entity.type
_entity.pdbx_description
1 polymer ?
#
loop_
_entity_poly.entity_id
_entity_poly.type
_entity_poly.pdbx_seq_one_letter_code
_entity_poly.pdbx_strand_id
1 'polypeptide(L)'
;MLTRASILTVGILSVFAGILYHASGMLINFSFLGIEAGSERETVYFWGKCSIALGVTLLAAMALRPKMKEAVNDAMLVALLALLFVIQVPPLFLWLLFMTVGGPEGTWQGLLLHAAITAFICAAFVTARRGLAGAANLKNRTSG
;
A
#
# COMPACT_ATOMS: atom_id res chain seq x y z
N MET A 1 7.82 7.78 -15.33
CA MET A 1 7.31 6.39 -15.40
C MET A 1 7.23 5.85 -13.99
N LEU A 2 6.10 5.26 -13.60
CA LEU A 2 6.05 4.43 -12.40
C LEU A 2 7.04 3.28 -12.56
N THR A 3 7.97 3.14 -11.63
CA THR A 3 8.93 2.05 -11.64
C THR A 3 8.18 0.74 -11.41
N ARG A 4 8.24 -0.18 -12.39
CA ARG A 4 7.58 -1.50 -12.30
C ARG A 4 7.91 -2.21 -10.99
N ALA A 5 9.16 -2.10 -10.53
CA ALA A 5 9.61 -2.64 -9.26
C ALA A 5 8.79 -2.09 -8.07
N SER A 6 8.53 -0.79 -8.01
CA SER A 6 7.77 -0.18 -6.90
C SER A 6 6.32 -0.66 -6.87
N ILE A 7 5.66 -0.73 -8.03
CA ILE A 7 4.28 -1.24 -8.10
C ILE A 7 4.24 -2.72 -7.69
N LEU A 8 5.19 -3.52 -8.17
CA LEU A 8 5.31 -4.93 -7.81
C LEU A 8 5.52 -5.11 -6.30
N THR A 9 6.46 -4.36 -5.72
CA THR A 9 6.72 -4.36 -4.28
C THR A 9 5.48 -3.97 -3.48
N VAL A 10 4.76 -2.91 -3.87
CA VAL A 10 3.51 -2.50 -3.21
C VAL A 10 2.46 -3.61 -3.27
N GLY A 11 2.26 -4.22 -4.44
CA GLY A 11 1.29 -5.30 -4.62
C GLY A 11 1.61 -6.51 -3.74
N ILE A 12 2.87 -6.96 -3.75
CA ILE A 12 3.33 -8.11 -2.93
C ILE A 12 3.19 -7.79 -1.44
N LEU A 13 3.69 -6.64 -0.99
CA LEU A 13 3.60 -6.26 0.42
C LEU A 13 2.14 -6.10 0.89
N SER A 14 1.25 -5.57 0.05
CA SER A 14 -0.17 -5.43 0.36
C SER A 14 -0.86 -6.79 0.54
N VAL A 15 -0.58 -7.75 -0.33
CA VAL A 15 -1.09 -9.12 -0.20
C VAL A 15 -0.52 -9.79 1.04
N PHE A 16 0.80 -9.70 1.23
CA PHE A 16 1.47 -10.28 2.37
C PHE A 16 0.95 -9.71 3.70
N ALA A 17 0.78 -8.39 3.79
CA ALA A 17 0.23 -7.73 4.96
C ALA A 17 -1.17 -8.24 5.31
N GLY A 18 -2.05 -8.34 4.32
CA GLY A 18 -3.39 -8.87 4.56
C GLY A 18 -3.40 -10.34 4.98
N ILE A 19 -2.48 -11.17 4.45
CA ILE A 19 -2.31 -12.56 4.91
C ILE A 19 -1.83 -12.60 6.37
N LEU A 20 -0.88 -11.76 6.74
CA LEU A 20 -0.36 -11.70 8.12
C LEU A 20 -1.46 -11.40 9.14
N TYR A 21 -2.44 -10.57 8.78
CA TYR A 21 -3.60 -10.34 9.64
C TYR A 21 -4.45 -11.58 9.86
N HIS A 22 -4.60 -12.42 8.84
CA HIS A 22 -5.39 -13.66 8.92
C HIS A 22 -4.60 -14.83 9.52
N ALA A 23 -3.27 -14.78 9.49
CA ALA A 23 -2.38 -15.79 10.05
C ALA A 23 -2.24 -15.65 11.58
N SER A 24 -3.32 -15.97 12.30
CA SER A 24 -3.38 -16.37 13.72
C SER A 24 -2.26 -15.88 14.65
N GLY A 25 -2.08 -14.55 14.78
CA GLY A 25 -1.28 -13.95 15.85
C GLY A 25 0.24 -14.15 15.78
N MET A 26 0.78 -14.71 14.70
CA MET A 26 2.20 -15.10 14.66
C MET A 26 3.16 -13.92 14.51
N LEU A 27 2.74 -12.85 13.82
CA LEU A 27 3.55 -11.64 13.58
C LEU A 27 2.85 -10.34 13.96
N ILE A 28 1.52 -10.35 13.97
CA ILE A 28 0.70 -9.24 14.43
C ILE A 28 -0.15 -9.74 15.59
N ASN A 29 0.23 -9.33 16.80
CA ASN A 29 -0.47 -9.69 18.03
C ASN A 29 -1.35 -8.53 18.47
N PHE A 30 -2.57 -8.83 18.91
CA PHE A 30 -3.56 -7.88 19.40
C PHE A 30 -3.64 -7.86 20.94
N SER A 31 -2.67 -8.47 21.63
CA SER A 31 -2.66 -8.60 23.10
C SER A 31 -2.72 -7.27 23.84
N PHE A 32 -2.26 -6.17 23.23
CA PHE A 32 -2.33 -4.83 23.81
C PHE A 32 -3.76 -4.25 23.87
N LEU A 33 -4.74 -4.86 23.18
CA LEU A 33 -6.12 -4.38 23.14
C LEU A 33 -7.00 -4.86 24.31
N GLY A 34 -6.54 -5.82 25.11
CA GLY A 34 -7.30 -6.33 26.25
C GLY A 34 -8.71 -6.80 25.85
N ILE A 35 -9.74 -6.26 26.51
CA ILE A 35 -11.16 -6.62 26.31
C ILE A 35 -11.70 -6.09 24.97
N GLU A 36 -11.16 -4.99 24.45
CA GLU A 36 -11.56 -4.39 23.17
C GLU A 36 -10.97 -5.15 21.96
N ALA A 37 -10.21 -6.23 22.18
CA ALA A 37 -9.56 -6.95 21.08
C ALA A 37 -10.52 -7.49 20.00
N GLY A 38 -11.82 -7.61 20.27
CA GLY A 38 -12.81 -8.14 19.34
C GLY A 38 -13.09 -7.22 18.14
N SER A 39 -13.59 -6.01 18.38
CA SER A 39 -14.02 -5.07 17.33
C SER A 39 -12.85 -4.59 16.46
N GLU A 40 -11.71 -4.36 17.08
CA GLU A 40 -10.50 -3.87 16.45
C GLU A 40 -9.91 -4.94 15.55
N ARG A 41 -9.92 -6.19 15.99
CA ARG A 41 -9.49 -7.33 15.19
C ARG A 41 -10.35 -7.49 13.94
N GLU A 42 -11.68 -7.41 14.07
CA GLU A 42 -12.58 -7.45 12.91
C GLU A 42 -12.36 -6.28 11.95
N THR A 43 -12.14 -5.08 12.49
CA THR A 43 -11.81 -3.88 11.70
C THR A 43 -10.53 -4.09 10.91
N VAL A 44 -9.47 -4.55 11.56
CA VAL A 44 -8.19 -4.81 10.92
C VAL A 44 -8.27 -5.97 9.92
N TYR A 45 -9.10 -6.98 10.17
CA TYR A 45 -9.36 -8.08 9.24
C TYR A 45 -10.07 -7.60 7.97
N PHE A 46 -11.05 -6.72 8.11
CA PHE A 46 -11.70 -6.07 6.98
C PHE A 46 -10.67 -5.35 6.10
N TRP A 47 -9.81 -4.50 6.70
CA TRP A 47 -8.76 -3.80 5.96
C TRP A 47 -7.72 -4.76 5.35
N GLY A 48 -7.43 -5.87 6.03
CA GLY A 48 -6.58 -6.94 5.51
C GLY A 48 -7.15 -7.56 4.23
N LYS A 49 -8.45 -7.88 4.19
CA LYS A 49 -9.14 -8.39 2.99
C LYS A 49 -9.11 -7.38 1.85
N CYS A 50 -9.37 -6.11 2.13
CA CYS A 50 -9.25 -5.04 1.14
C CYS A 50 -7.83 -4.93 0.57
N SER A 51 -6.81 -5.03 1.43
CA SER A 51 -5.40 -4.99 1.02
C SER A 51 -5.02 -6.18 0.13
N ILE A 52 -5.53 -7.39 0.42
CA ILE A 52 -5.33 -8.57 -0.44
C ILE A 52 -5.99 -8.34 -1.79
N ALA A 53 -7.28 -7.98 -1.80
CA ALA A 53 -8.04 -7.80 -3.04
C ALA A 53 -7.37 -6.77 -3.95
N LEU A 54 -7.08 -5.57 -3.42
CA LEU A 54 -6.43 -4.51 -4.19
C LEU A 54 -5.00 -4.86 -4.59
N GLY A 55 -4.23 -5.54 -3.73
CA GLY A 55 -2.88 -6.01 -4.04
C GLY A 55 -2.88 -7.01 -5.21
N VAL A 56 -3.76 -8.00 -5.19
CA VAL A 56 -3.94 -8.96 -6.29
C VAL A 56 -4.39 -8.25 -7.56
N THR A 57 -5.37 -7.33 -7.48
CA THR A 57 -5.83 -6.56 -8.64
C THR A 57 -4.71 -5.71 -9.22
N LEU A 58 -3.86 -5.09 -8.40
CA LEU A 58 -2.70 -4.32 -8.85
C LEU A 58 -1.68 -5.21 -9.58
N LEU A 59 -1.37 -6.39 -9.05
CA LEU A 59 -0.47 -7.34 -9.68
C LEU A 59 -1.03 -7.88 -11.01
N ALA A 60 -2.34 -8.18 -11.05
CA ALA A 60 -3.02 -8.59 -12.27
C ALA A 60 -3.02 -7.47 -13.32
N ALA A 61 -3.30 -6.23 -12.92
CA ALA A 61 -3.24 -5.05 -13.77
C ALA A 61 -1.86 -4.87 -14.41
N MET A 62 -0.79 -5.09 -13.63
CA MET A 62 0.58 -5.07 -14.13
C MET A 62 0.84 -6.21 -15.14
N ALA A 63 0.41 -7.44 -14.84
CA ALA A 63 0.62 -8.59 -15.71
C ALA A 63 -0.11 -8.43 -17.06
N LEU A 64 -1.27 -7.77 -17.06
CA LEU A 64 -2.06 -7.49 -18.25
C LEU A 64 -1.58 -6.28 -19.06
N ARG A 65 -0.59 -5.52 -18.57
CA ARG A 65 -0.08 -4.31 -19.23
C ARG A 65 0.27 -4.50 -20.72
N PRO A 66 0.95 -5.58 -21.16
CA PRO A 66 1.26 -5.78 -22.58
C PRO A 66 0.03 -5.95 -23.48
N LYS A 67 -1.13 -6.27 -22.90
CA LYS A 67 -2.38 -6.52 -23.62
C LYS A 67 -3.33 -5.31 -23.61
N MET A 68 -2.95 -4.21 -22.98
CA MET A 68 -3.78 -3.02 -22.78
C MET A 68 -3.15 -1.79 -23.43
N LYS A 69 -3.98 -0.81 -23.80
CA LYS A 69 -3.50 0.52 -24.18
C LYS A 69 -2.76 1.13 -22.99
N GLU A 70 -1.57 1.68 -23.24
CA GLU A 70 -0.67 2.18 -22.20
C GLU A 70 -1.35 3.22 -21.29
N ALA A 71 -2.05 4.20 -21.88
CA ALA A 71 -2.75 5.23 -21.11
C ALA A 71 -3.84 4.67 -20.17
N VAL A 72 -4.56 3.62 -20.61
CA VAL A 72 -5.61 2.99 -19.80
C VAL A 72 -4.99 2.20 -18.66
N ASN A 73 -3.94 1.43 -18.93
CA ASN A 73 -3.24 0.67 -17.91
C ASN A 73 -2.60 1.60 -16.86
N ASP A 74 -1.95 2.68 -17.29
CA ASP A 74 -1.33 3.64 -16.39
C ASP A 74 -2.38 4.34 -15.50
N ALA A 75 -3.51 4.77 -16.07
CA ALA A 75 -4.61 5.36 -15.28
C ALA A 75 -5.16 4.37 -14.24
N MET A 76 -5.34 3.10 -14.62
CA MET A 76 -5.80 2.05 -13.73
C MET A 76 -4.80 1.77 -12.60
N LEU A 77 -3.50 1.69 -12.91
CA LEU A 77 -2.45 1.49 -11.92
C LEU A 77 -2.38 2.66 -10.92
N VAL A 78 -2.49 3.90 -11.41
CA VAL A 78 -2.55 5.10 -10.55
C VAL A 78 -3.77 5.06 -9.63
N ALA A 79 -4.95 4.72 -10.17
CA ALA A 79 -6.18 4.61 -9.38
C ALA A 79 -6.08 3.53 -8.30
N LEU A 80 -5.53 2.35 -8.63
CA LEU A 80 -5.34 1.26 -7.68
C LEU A 80 -4.33 1.63 -6.58
N LEU A 81 -3.22 2.31 -6.92
CA LEU A 81 -2.27 2.81 -5.94
C LEU A 81 -2.89 3.87 -5.01
N ALA A 82 -3.73 4.75 -5.55
CA ALA A 82 -4.44 5.76 -4.75
C ALA A 82 -5.45 5.10 -3.79
N LEU A 83 -6.21 4.11 -4.25
CA LEU A 83 -7.11 3.33 -3.41
C LEU A 83 -6.34 2.58 -2.32
N LEU A 84 -5.24 1.92 -2.67
CA LEU A 84 -4.37 1.27 -1.68
C LEU A 84 -3.87 2.25 -0.65
N PHE A 85 -3.43 3.45 -1.04
CA PHE A 85 -3.02 4.49 -0.11
C PHE A 85 -4.13 4.78 0.92
N VAL A 86 -5.36 5.03 0.46
CA VAL A 86 -6.51 5.28 1.34
C VAL A 86 -6.76 4.11 2.29
N ILE A 87 -6.66 2.87 1.80
CA ILE A 87 -6.84 1.66 2.63
C ILE A 87 -5.74 1.48 3.68
N GLN A 88 -4.51 1.95 3.41
CA GLN A 88 -3.42 1.85 4.39
C GLN A 88 -3.51 2.89 5.51
N VAL A 89 -4.20 4.02 5.29
CA VAL A 89 -4.28 5.11 6.26
C VAL A 89 -4.95 4.67 7.58
N PRO A 90 -6.15 4.07 7.61
CA PRO A 90 -6.79 3.68 8.88
C PRO A 90 -5.96 2.71 9.72
N PRO A 91 -5.43 1.59 9.17
CA PRO A 91 -4.54 0.71 9.94
C PRO A 91 -3.28 1.43 10.43
N LEU A 92 -2.65 2.27 9.60
CA LEU A 92 -1.47 3.04 10.01
C LEU A 92 -1.75 3.93 11.23
N PHE A 93 -2.87 4.66 11.20
CA PHE A 93 -3.31 5.50 12.33
C PHE A 93 -3.64 4.66 13.56
N LEU A 94 -4.29 3.51 13.39
CA LEU A 94 -4.62 2.60 14.48
C LEU A 94 -3.35 2.12 15.20
N TRP A 95 -2.36 1.64 14.44
CA TRP A 95 -1.08 1.19 15.00
C TRP A 95 -0.29 2.31 15.65
N LEU A 96 -0.31 3.51 15.08
CA LEU A 96 0.31 4.68 15.67
C LEU A 96 -0.36 5.06 17.00
N LEU A 97 -1.70 5.09 17.03
CA LEU A 97 -2.46 5.37 18.25
C LEU A 97 -2.10 4.39 19.35
N PHE A 98 -2.17 3.08 19.07
CA PHE A 98 -1.86 2.06 20.07
C PHE A 98 -0.39 2.02 20.48
N MET A 99 0.54 2.39 19.61
CA MET A 99 1.94 2.58 20.01
C MET A 99 2.09 3.73 21.02
N THR A 100 1.28 4.79 20.90
CA THR A 100 1.31 5.93 21.84
C THR A 100 0.59 5.67 23.16
N VAL A 101 -0.50 4.90 23.16
CA VAL A 101 -1.33 4.69 24.37
C VAL A 101 -1.08 3.35 25.07
N GLY A 102 -0.75 2.29 24.33
CA GLY A 102 -0.61 0.92 24.83
C GLY A 102 0.84 0.44 24.97
N GLY A 103 1.81 1.25 24.53
CA GLY A 103 3.24 0.91 24.57
C GLY A 103 3.74 0.17 23.32
N PRO A 104 5.06 0.01 23.19
CA PRO A 104 5.70 -0.49 21.96
C PRO A 104 5.58 -2.01 21.78
N GLU A 105 5.21 -2.76 22.81
CA GLU A 105 5.17 -4.23 22.76
C GLU A 105 4.03 -4.72 21.84
N GLY A 106 4.40 -5.26 20.68
CA GLY A 106 3.46 -5.84 19.71
C GLY A 106 2.81 -4.85 18.74
N THR A 107 3.06 -3.54 18.88
CA THR A 107 2.48 -2.48 18.04
C THR A 107 3.39 -2.05 16.88
N TRP A 108 4.70 -2.19 17.02
CA TRP A 108 5.68 -1.72 16.04
C TRP A 108 5.64 -2.52 14.72
N GLN A 109 5.32 -3.82 14.76
CA GLN A 109 5.30 -4.67 13.56
C GLN A 109 4.22 -4.20 12.58
N GLY A 110 3.01 -3.94 13.09
CA GLY A 110 1.91 -3.40 12.28
C GLY A 110 2.24 -2.01 11.75
N LEU A 111 2.79 -1.14 12.59
CA LEU A 111 3.20 0.21 12.19
C LEU A 111 4.23 0.17 11.05
N LEU A 112 5.32 -0.60 11.19
CA LEU A 112 6.37 -0.68 10.18
C LEU A 112 5.84 -1.25 8.85
N LEU A 113 4.98 -2.27 8.92
CA LEU A 113 4.38 -2.87 7.74
C LEU A 113 3.56 -1.85 6.94
N HIS A 114 2.66 -1.13 7.61
CA HIS A 114 1.82 -0.12 6.96
C HIS A 114 2.62 1.10 6.53
N ALA A 115 3.60 1.53 7.31
CA ALA A 115 4.48 2.65 6.98
C ALA A 115 5.33 2.32 5.74
N ALA A 116 5.87 1.09 5.65
CA ALA A 116 6.64 0.65 4.50
C ALA A 116 5.78 0.65 3.22
N ILE A 117 4.58 0.04 3.25
CA ILE A 117 3.68 0.04 2.09
C ILE A 117 3.34 1.47 1.67
N THR A 118 2.98 2.32 2.63
CA THR A 118 2.63 3.72 2.38
C THR A 118 3.81 4.50 1.78
N ALA A 119 5.01 4.31 2.31
CA ALA A 119 6.24 4.93 1.79
C ALA A 119 6.53 4.48 0.35
N PHE A 120 6.35 3.20 0.02
CA PHE A 120 6.53 2.72 -1.35
C PHE A 120 5.48 3.27 -2.32
N ILE A 121 4.22 3.44 -1.89
CA ILE A 121 3.20 4.11 -2.69
C ILE A 121 3.57 5.57 -2.95
N CYS A 122 3.99 6.31 -1.92
CA CYS A 122 4.46 7.68 -2.06
C CYS A 122 5.66 7.78 -3.00
N ALA A 123 6.65 6.89 -2.87
CA ALA A 123 7.81 6.81 -3.74
C ALA A 123 7.41 6.55 -5.21
N ALA A 124 6.41 5.68 -5.44
CA ALA A 124 5.87 5.41 -6.76
C ALA A 124 5.25 6.68 -7.38
N PHE A 125 4.48 7.48 -6.62
CA PHE A 125 3.94 8.74 -7.12
C PHE A 125 5.02 9.81 -7.37
N VAL A 126 6.01 9.94 -6.50
CA VAL A 126 7.09 10.93 -6.66
C VAL A 126 7.93 10.62 -7.90
N THR A 127 8.30 9.36 -8.11
CA THR A 127 9.05 8.93 -9.31
C THR A 127 8.24 9.10 -10.58
N ALA A 128 6.93 8.83 -10.55
CA ALA A 128 6.03 9.10 -11.67
C ALA A 128 6.05 10.58 -12.06
N ARG A 129 5.86 11.49 -11.09
CA ARG A 129 5.85 12.94 -11.28
C ARG A 129 7.17 13.46 -11.86
N ARG A 130 8.31 13.02 -11.32
CA ARG A 130 9.64 13.41 -11.82
C ARG A 130 9.85 13.01 -13.28
N GLY A 131 9.39 11.83 -13.67
CA GLY A 131 9.46 11.38 -15.06
C GLY A 131 8.65 12.26 -16.02
N LEU A 132 7.45 12.69 -15.62
CA LEU A 132 6.62 13.59 -16.43
C LEU A 132 7.26 14.97 -16.60
N ALA A 133 7.81 15.54 -15.52
CA ALA A 133 8.50 16.83 -15.56
C ALA A 133 9.74 16.80 -16.47
N GLY A 134 10.52 15.71 -16.43
CA GLY A 134 11.68 15.53 -17.31
C GLY A 134 11.30 15.49 -18.80
N ALA A 135 10.23 14.78 -19.15
CA ALA A 135 9.75 14.68 -20.52
C ALA A 135 9.26 16.03 -21.07
N ALA A 136 8.57 16.82 -20.25
CA ALA A 136 8.12 18.16 -20.64
C ALA A 136 9.29 19.11 -20.93
N ASN A 137 10.34 19.08 -20.10
CA ASN A 137 11.54 19.90 -20.31
C ASN A 137 12.31 19.54 -21.60
N LEU A 138 12.39 18.26 -21.95
CA LEU A 138 13.02 17.83 -23.21
C LEU A 138 12.24 18.33 -24.42
N LYS A 139 10.91 18.23 -24.39
CA LYS A 139 10.05 18.71 -25.48
C LYS A 139 10.25 20.21 -25.75
N ASN A 140 10.35 21.02 -24.70
CA ASN A 140 10.55 22.47 -24.82
C ASN A 140 11.92 22.84 -25.41
N ARG A 141 12.96 22.02 -25.20
CA ARG A 141 14.31 22.25 -25.75
C ARG A 141 14.44 21.89 -27.22
N THR A 142 13.60 21.00 -27.73
CA THR A 142 13.65 20.55 -29.14
C THR A 142 12.70 21.31 -30.05
N SER A 143 11.82 22.15 -29.49
CA SER A 143 10.82 22.93 -30.22
C SER A 143 11.17 24.41 -30.38
N GLY A 144 12.34 24.84 -29.92
CA GLY A 144 12.87 26.20 -30.08
C GLY A 144 14.20 26.13 -30.82
#